data_AF-A0A968C1S8-F1
#
_entry.id   AF-A0A968C1S8-F1
#
_cell.length_a   1.000
_cell.length_b   1.000
_cell.length_c   1.000
_cell.angle_alpha   90.00
_cell.angle_beta   90.00
_cell.angle_gamma   90.00
#
_symmetry.space_group_name_H-M   'P 1'
#
loop_
_entity.id
_entity.type
_entity.pdbx_description
1 polymer ?
#
loop_
_entity_poly.entity_id
_entity_poly.type
_entity_poly.pdbx_seq_one_letter_code
_entity_poly.pdbx_strand_id
1 'polypeptide(L)'
;RIEKPADVVLVSTGGYPKDVNLYQAQKALDNAAYAVREGGIIILVAECPEGFGNATCQAWLTEADSPDDVLARVRQEFVLGGHKAAAMAAVLKR
;
A
#
# COMPACT_ATOMS: atom_id res chain seq x y z
N ARG A 1 6.46 -18.27 -10.57
CA ARG A 1 7.63 -17.37 -10.43
C ARG A 1 7.72 -16.54 -11.69
N ILE A 2 7.94 -15.23 -11.61
CA ILE A 2 8.17 -14.39 -12.78
C ILE A 2 9.65 -14.43 -13.17
N GLU A 3 9.97 -14.34 -14.46
CA GLU A 3 11.36 -14.39 -14.95
C GLU A 3 12.10 -13.09 -14.69
N LYS A 4 11.40 -11.95 -14.80
CA LYS A 4 11.91 -10.60 -14.52
C LYS A 4 10.77 -9.68 -14.07
N PRO A 5 11.05 -8.61 -13.30
CA PRO A 5 10.05 -7.59 -13.00
C PRO A 5 9.57 -6.85 -14.26
N ALA A 6 8.33 -6.36 -14.23
CA ALA A 6 7.67 -5.64 -15.32
C ALA A 6 7.78 -4.11 -15.15
N ASP A 7 7.67 -3.37 -16.25
CA ASP A 7 7.58 -1.90 -16.23
C ASP A 7 6.30 -1.39 -15.58
N VAL A 8 5.18 -2.10 -15.83
CA VAL A 8 3.87 -1.79 -15.30
C VAL A 8 3.21 -3.06 -14.77
N VAL A 9 2.64 -3.01 -13.58
CA VAL A 9 1.86 -4.08 -12.96
C VAL A 9 0.44 -3.61 -12.70
N LEU A 10 -0.53 -4.23 -13.38
CA LEU A 10 -1.95 -4.06 -13.06
C LEU A 10 -2.36 -5.14 -12.06
N VAL A 11 -2.92 -4.76 -10.92
CA VAL A 11 -3.30 -5.68 -9.85
C VAL A 11 -4.67 -5.35 -9.30
N SER A 12 -5.45 -6.38 -8.96
CA SER A 12 -6.67 -6.26 -8.18
C SER A 12 -6.54 -7.08 -6.89
N THR A 13 -7.34 -6.75 -5.89
CA THR A 13 -7.48 -7.55 -4.66
C THR A 13 -8.29 -8.84 -4.89
N GLY A 14 -8.99 -8.94 -6.03
CA GLY A 14 -9.91 -10.02 -6.36
C GLY A 14 -11.37 -9.78 -5.96
N GLY A 15 -11.75 -8.53 -5.68
CA GLY A 15 -13.12 -8.15 -5.32
C GLY A 15 -13.50 -8.46 -3.88
N TYR A 16 -14.78 -8.30 -3.56
CA TYR A 16 -15.32 -8.46 -2.21
C TYR A 16 -15.06 -9.89 -1.65
N PRO A 17 -14.66 -10.04 -0.37
CA PRO A 17 -14.48 -9.00 0.65
C PRO A 17 -13.08 -8.37 0.71
N LYS A 18 -12.21 -8.63 -0.27
CA LYS A 18 -10.78 -8.28 -0.18
C LYS A 18 -10.46 -6.82 -0.55
N ASP A 19 -11.34 -6.14 -1.27
CA ASP A 19 -11.31 -4.69 -1.53
C ASP A 19 -12.32 -3.89 -0.70
N VAL A 20 -12.83 -4.42 0.41
CA VAL A 20 -13.81 -3.69 1.24
C VAL A 20 -13.32 -2.30 1.68
N ASN A 21 -12.00 -2.11 1.83
CA ASN A 21 -11.34 -0.83 2.07
C ASN A 21 -9.87 -0.82 1.65
N LEU A 22 -9.27 0.38 1.62
CA LEU A 22 -7.87 0.59 1.23
C LEU A 22 -6.90 -0.16 2.14
N TYR A 23 -7.21 -0.23 3.43
CA TYR A 23 -6.43 -0.98 4.42
C TYR A 23 -6.24 -2.46 4.05
N GLN A 24 -7.29 -3.12 3.54
CA GLN A 24 -7.19 -4.49 3.04
C GLN A 24 -6.55 -4.55 1.66
N ALA A 25 -6.89 -3.60 0.78
CA ALA A 25 -6.38 -3.56 -0.59
C ALA A 25 -4.85 -3.41 -0.67
N GLN A 26 -4.25 -2.78 0.34
CA GLN A 26 -2.81 -2.68 0.54
C GLN A 26 -2.06 -4.02 0.40
N LYS A 27 -2.68 -5.15 0.76
CA LYS A 27 -2.04 -6.48 0.62
C LYS A 27 -1.73 -6.84 -0.83
N ALA A 28 -2.59 -6.42 -1.77
CA ALA A 28 -2.37 -6.63 -3.19
C ALA A 28 -1.22 -5.76 -3.71
N LEU A 29 -1.12 -4.52 -3.20
CA LEU A 29 -0.01 -3.61 -3.48
C LEU A 29 1.34 -4.20 -3.05
N ASP A 30 1.43 -4.77 -1.83
CA ASP A 30 2.65 -5.43 -1.35
C ASP A 30 3.12 -6.55 -2.27
N ASN A 31 2.19 -7.37 -2.75
CA ASN A 31 2.52 -8.47 -3.67
C ASN A 31 3.00 -7.93 -5.03
N ALA A 32 2.33 -6.89 -5.54
CA ALA A 32 2.69 -6.25 -6.81
C ALA A 32 4.07 -5.58 -6.76
N ALA A 33 4.51 -5.12 -5.59
CA ALA A 33 5.83 -4.53 -5.39
C ALA A 33 6.99 -5.49 -5.69
N TYR A 34 6.77 -6.81 -5.67
CA TYR A 34 7.76 -7.81 -6.10
C TYR A 34 7.74 -8.11 -7.59
N ALA A 35 6.70 -7.65 -8.30
CA ALA A 35 6.50 -7.88 -9.72
C ALA A 35 6.86 -6.66 -10.59
N VAL A 36 7.02 -5.48 -10.01
CA VAL A 36 7.39 -4.25 -10.70
C VAL A 36 8.90 -4.00 -10.58
N ARG A 37 9.53 -3.44 -11.62
CA ARG A 37 10.92 -2.97 -11.51
C ARG A 37 11.01 -1.70 -10.64
N GLU A 38 12.22 -1.39 -10.18
CA GLU A 38 12.53 -0.09 -9.56
C GLU A 38 12.13 1.06 -10.51
N GLY A 39 11.43 2.06 -9.96
CA GLY A 39 10.85 3.17 -10.71
C GLY A 39 9.78 2.78 -11.74
N GLY A 40 9.20 1.59 -11.66
CA GLY A 40 8.06 1.18 -12.48
C GLY A 40 6.72 1.63 -11.88
N ILE A 41 5.61 1.23 -12.51
CA ILE A 41 4.26 1.67 -12.14
C ILE A 41 3.43 0.49 -11.64
N ILE A 42 2.74 0.65 -10.51
CA ILE A 42 1.69 -0.26 -10.07
C ILE A 42 0.34 0.45 -10.21
N ILE A 43 -0.61 -0.21 -10.87
CA ILE A 43 -2.01 0.21 -10.95
C ILE A 43 -2.81 -0.76 -10.08
N LEU A 44 -3.26 -0.29 -8.92
CA LEU A 44 -4.13 -1.05 -8.02
C LEU A 44 -5.60 -0.75 -8.33
N VAL A 45 -6.38 -1.80 -8.57
CA VAL A 45 -7.83 -1.73 -8.78
C VAL A 45 -8.55 -2.38 -7.60
N ALA A 46 -9.27 -1.57 -6.82
CA ALA A 46 -10.04 -1.98 -5.64
C ALA A 46 -11.25 -1.07 -5.48
N GLU A 47 -12.43 -1.62 -5.16
CA GLU A 47 -13.67 -0.84 -5.00
C GLU A 47 -13.62 0.08 -3.76
N CYS A 48 -13.15 -0.44 -2.62
CA CYS A 48 -13.02 0.28 -1.36
C CYS A 48 -14.29 1.03 -0.90
N PRO A 49 -15.46 0.37 -0.82
CA PRO A 49 -16.71 1.02 -0.44
C PRO A 49 -16.69 1.64 0.96
N GLU A 50 -15.86 1.15 1.89
CA GLU A 50 -15.67 1.75 3.23
C GLU A 50 -14.52 2.79 3.28
N GLY A 51 -14.00 3.21 2.12
CA GLY A 51 -12.90 4.16 2.03
C GLY A 51 -11.60 3.59 2.61
N PHE A 52 -11.00 4.29 3.58
CA PHE A 52 -9.72 3.89 4.17
C PHE A 52 -9.82 2.64 5.05
N GLY A 53 -10.95 2.41 5.73
CA GLY A 53 -11.18 1.24 6.59
C GLY A 53 -10.44 1.24 7.93
N ASN A 54 -9.57 2.21 8.20
CA ASN A 54 -8.90 2.37 9.48
C ASN A 54 -8.46 3.82 9.69
N ALA A 55 -8.89 4.43 10.80
CA ALA A 55 -8.63 5.84 11.09
C ALA A 55 -7.13 6.16 11.24
N THR A 56 -6.35 5.29 11.88
CA THR A 56 -4.89 5.49 12.02
C THR A 56 -4.20 5.44 10.67
N CYS A 57 -4.55 4.46 9.82
CA CYS A 57 -4.02 4.34 8.47
C CYS A 57 -4.35 5.59 7.65
N GLN A 58 -5.61 6.05 7.70
CA GLN A 58 -6.05 7.28 7.04
C GLN A 58 -5.22 8.48 7.52
N ALA A 59 -5.18 8.74 8.82
CA ALA A 59 -4.43 9.86 9.40
C ALA A 59 -2.96 9.84 8.96
N TRP A 60 -2.30 8.68 9.03
CA TRP A 60 -0.90 8.57 8.62
C TRP A 60 -0.68 8.78 7.13
N LEU A 61 -1.63 8.40 6.28
CA LEU A 61 -1.54 8.63 4.84
C LEU A 61 -1.84 10.10 4.46
N THR A 62 -2.75 10.76 5.17
CA THR A 62 -3.21 12.11 4.81
C THR A 62 -2.50 13.25 5.54
N GLU A 63 -1.90 12.97 6.70
CA GLU A 63 -1.21 13.96 7.54
C GLU A 63 0.32 13.87 7.44
N ALA A 64 0.85 12.93 6.64
CA ALA A 64 2.28 12.83 6.43
C ALA A 64 2.74 13.74 5.28
N ASP A 65 3.87 14.41 5.48
CA ASP A 65 4.46 15.28 4.45
C ASP A 65 5.07 14.47 3.29
N SER A 66 5.45 13.22 3.56
CA SER A 66 6.08 12.35 2.57
C SER A 66 6.02 10.87 3.01
N PRO A 67 6.29 9.91 2.09
CA PRO A 67 6.44 8.51 2.49
C PRO A 67 7.56 8.30 3.52
N ASP A 68 8.62 9.12 3.50
CA ASP A 68 9.72 9.01 4.47
C ASP A 68 9.28 9.39 5.89
N ASP A 69 8.35 10.34 6.01
CA ASP A 69 7.73 10.71 7.29
C ASP A 69 6.91 9.53 7.86
N VAL A 70 6.06 8.89 7.05
CA VAL A 70 5.32 7.68 7.48
C VAL A 70 6.27 6.58 7.96
N LEU A 71 7.37 6.36 7.23
CA LEU A 71 8.38 5.38 7.60
C LEU A 71 9.15 5.78 8.87
N ALA A 72 9.36 7.07 9.13
CA ALA A 72 9.96 7.54 10.36
C ALA A 72 9.03 7.32 11.56
N ARG A 73 7.73 7.64 11.42
CA ARG A 73 6.70 7.43 12.45
C ARG A 73 6.66 5.96 12.91
N VAL A 74 6.61 5.00 11.98
CA VAL A 74 6.55 3.56 12.34
C VAL A 74 7.82 3.05 13.02
N ARG A 75 8.99 3.65 12.71
CA ARG A 75 10.27 3.29 13.34
C ARG A 75 10.38 3.80 14.76
N GLN A 76 9.76 4.93 15.06
CA GLN A 76 9.71 5.49 16.42
C GLN A 76 8.72 4.72 17.29
N GLU A 77 7.53 4.44 16.75
CA GLU A 77 6.48 3.73 17.46
C GLU A 77 5.64 2.87 16.51
N PHE A 78 5.49 1.59 16.84
CA PHE A 78 4.56 0.73 16.13
C PHE A 78 3.12 1.04 16.57
N VAL A 79 2.28 1.45 15.63
CA VAL A 79 0.84 1.65 15.85
C VAL A 79 0.04 0.77 14.90
N LEU A 80 -0.98 0.08 15.43
CA LEU A 80 -1.89 -0.70 14.60
C LEU A 80 -2.59 0.22 13.58
N GLY A 81 -2.54 -0.19 12.32
CA GLY A 81 -2.96 0.59 11.15
C GLY A 81 -1.96 1.61 10.64
N GLY A 82 -1.16 2.23 11.50
CA GLY A 82 0.03 2.99 11.05
C GLY A 82 1.00 2.12 10.25
N HIS A 83 1.20 0.86 10.68
CA HIS A 83 2.03 -0.09 9.94
C HIS A 83 1.52 -0.41 8.51
N LYS A 84 0.22 -0.23 8.22
CA LYS A 84 -0.32 -0.38 6.86
C LYS A 84 0.01 0.80 5.98
N ALA A 85 -0.12 2.02 6.50
CA ALA A 85 0.37 3.21 5.82
C ALA A 85 1.88 3.10 5.54
N ALA A 86 2.66 2.63 6.52
CA ALA A 86 4.09 2.41 6.36
C ALA A 86 4.45 1.37 5.29
N ALA A 87 3.68 0.29 5.18
CA ALA A 87 3.86 -0.70 4.12
C ALA A 87 3.61 -0.08 2.73
N MET A 88 2.56 0.73 2.57
CA MET A 88 2.31 1.48 1.32
C MET A 88 3.45 2.47 1.02
N ALA A 89 3.92 3.20 2.02
CA ALA A 89 5.03 4.13 1.89
C ALA A 89 6.33 3.43 1.48
N ALA A 90 6.58 2.22 1.99
CA ALA A 90 7.74 1.42 1.61
C ALA A 90 7.72 1.01 0.13
N VAL A 91 6.53 0.76 -0.45
CA VAL A 91 6.39 0.45 -1.88
C VAL A 91 6.81 1.64 -2.75
N LEU A 92 6.56 2.87 -2.30
CA LEU A 92 6.96 4.09 -3.02
C LEU A 92 8.47 4.40 -2.96
N LYS A 93 9.22 3.70 -2.09
CA LYS A 93 10.64 3.93 -1.84
C LYS A 93 11.52 2.77 -2.32
N ARG A 94 10.96 1.89 -3.15
CA ARG A 94 11.67 0.78 -3.81
C ARG A 94 12.35 1.19 -5.10
#